data_AF-A0A077PH80-F1
#
_entry.id   AF-A0A077PH80-F1
#
_cell.length_a   1.000
_cell.length_b   1.000
_cell.length_c   1.000
_cell.angle_alpha   90.00
_cell.angle_beta   90.00
_cell.angle_gamma   90.00
#
_symmetry.space_group_name_H-M   'P 1'
#
loop_
_entity.id
_entity.type
_entity.pdbx_description
1 polymer ?
#
loop_
_entity_poly.entity_id
_entity_poly.type
_entity_poly.pdbx_seq_one_letter_code
_entity_poly.pdbx_strand_id
1 'polypeptide(L)' 'MSTAREKIAICQDAVDLGIATDAEKSSLAEWRKFRVLLNRVDCTTAPDIPWPEQPK' A
#
# COMPACT_ATOMS: atom_id res chain seq x y z
N MET A 1 -9.13 -3.38 -14.86
CA MET A 1 -7.90 -3.41 -14.05
C MET A 1 -8.21 -2.73 -12.73
N SER A 2 -8.54 -3.49 -11.68
CA SER A 2 -8.89 -2.92 -10.38
C SER A 2 -7.67 -2.23 -9.80
N THR A 3 -7.74 -0.91 -9.73
CA THR A 3 -6.70 -0.01 -9.24
C THR A 3 -6.41 -0.36 -7.79
N ALA A 4 -5.14 -0.53 -7.44
CA ALA A 4 -4.68 -0.80 -6.08
C ALA A 4 -5.37 0.03 -4.99
N ARG A 5 -5.68 1.30 -5.29
CA ARG A 5 -6.44 2.21 -4.42
C ARG A 5 -7.81 1.67 -4.02
N GLU A 6 -8.52 1.02 -4.93
CA GLU A 6 -9.85 0.47 -4.72
C GLU A 6 -9.80 -0.74 -3.79
N LYS A 7 -8.82 -1.64 -4.00
CA LYS A 7 -8.55 -2.75 -3.06
C LYS A 7 -8.19 -2.24 -1.66
N ILE A 8 -7.35 -1.22 -1.56
CA ILE A 8 -6.98 -0.60 -0.28
C ILE A 8 -8.21 0.00 0.39
N ALA A 9 -9.07 0.70 -0.36
CA ALA A 9 -10.29 1.29 0.18
C ALA A 9 -11.23 0.23 0.75
N ILE A 10 -11.48 -0.86 0.00
CA ILE A 10 -12.32 -1.98 0.47
C ILE A 10 -11.73 -2.63 1.73
N CYS A 11 -10.42 -2.91 1.74
CA CYS A 11 -9.76 -3.46 2.92
C CYS A 11 -9.83 -2.48 4.10
N GLN A 12 -9.75 -1.17 3.85
CA GLN A 12 -9.83 -0.13 4.87
C GLN A 12 -11.22 -0.06 5.46
N ASP A 13 -12.25 -0.02 4.62
CA ASP A 13 -13.64 -0.05 5.04
C ASP A 13 -13.93 -1.32 5.85
N ALA A 14 -13.42 -2.48 5.44
CA ALA A 14 -13.54 -3.72 6.20
C ALA A 14 -12.85 -3.63 7.58
N VAL A 15 -11.70 -2.95 7.68
CA VAL A 15 -10.99 -2.73 8.96
C VAL A 15 -11.78 -1.79 9.85
N ASP A 16 -12.28 -0.68 9.30
CA ASP A 16 -13.11 0.30 10.00
C ASP A 16 -14.44 -0.31 10.48
N LEU A 17 -15.03 -1.22 9.70
CA LEU A 17 -16.22 -1.99 10.06
C LEU A 17 -15.93 -3.19 10.99
N GLY A 18 -14.65 -3.48 11.27
CA GLY A 18 -14.23 -4.60 12.12
C GLY A 18 -14.44 -5.99 11.50
N ILE A 19 -14.78 -6.07 10.22
CA ILE A 19 -15.02 -7.32 9.46
C ILE A 19 -13.80 -7.77 8.66
N ALA A 20 -12.73 -6.98 8.65
CA ALA A 20 -11.52 -7.31 7.90
C ALA A 20 -10.87 -8.61 8.38
N THR A 21 -10.61 -9.46 7.41
CA THR A 21 -9.79 -10.66 7.55
C THR A 21 -8.33 -10.29 7.83
N ASP A 22 -7.58 -11.24 8.39
CA ASP A 22 -6.15 -11.06 8.66
C ASP A 22 -5.36 -10.80 7.36
N ALA A 23 -5.78 -11.43 6.25
CA ALA A 23 -5.22 -11.19 4.93
C ALA A 23 -5.43 -9.74 4.46
N GLU A 24 -6.64 -9.18 4.61
CA GLU A 24 -6.92 -7.78 4.25
C GLU A 24 -6.13 -6.80 5.12
N LYS A 25 -6.00 -7.07 6.42
CA LYS A 25 -5.18 -6.26 7.33
C LYS A 25 -3.71 -6.28 6.93
N SER A 26 -3.19 -7.46 6.59
CA SER A 26 -1.81 -7.62 6.15
C SER A 26 -1.55 -6.89 4.83
N SER A 27 -2.41 -7.09 3.81
CA SER A 27 -2.32 -6.38 2.54
C SER A 27 -2.42 -4.86 2.74
N LEU A 28 -3.32 -4.39 3.60
CA LEU A 28 -3.47 -2.97 3.87
C LEU A 28 -2.25 -2.37 4.59
N ALA A 29 -1.62 -3.11 5.49
CA ALA A 29 -0.36 -2.73 6.12
C ALA A 29 0.78 -2.64 5.11
N GLU A 30 0.88 -3.61 4.18
CA GLU A 30 1.86 -3.58 3.09
C GLU A 30 1.65 -2.39 2.15
N TRP A 31 0.41 -2.11 1.76
CA TRP A 31 0.07 -0.95 0.93
C TRP A 31 0.37 0.38 1.64
N ARG A 32 0.09 0.49 2.94
CA ARG A 32 0.45 1.66 3.75
C ARG A 32 1.96 1.82 3.83
N LYS A 33 2.70 0.74 4.08
CA LYS A 33 4.17 0.74 4.12
C LYS A 33 4.75 1.17 2.76
N PHE A 34 4.25 0.61 1.67
CA PHE A 34 4.61 0.99 0.31
C PHE A 34 4.40 2.49 0.06
N ARG A 35 3.22 3.03 0.39
CA ARG A 35 2.92 4.47 0.24
C ARG A 35 3.87 5.35 1.04
N VAL A 36 4.21 4.97 2.27
CA VAL A 36 5.15 5.72 3.12
C VAL A 36 6.56 5.65 2.55
N LEU A 37 7.02 4.48 2.11
CA LEU A 37 8.32 4.33 1.47
C LEU A 37 8.41 5.16 0.19
N LEU A 38 7.36 5.15 -0.63
CA LEU A 38 7.30 5.93 -1.87
C LEU A 38 7.29 7.44 -1.61
N ASN A 39 6.67 7.90 -0.52
CA ASN A 39 6.72 9.30 -0.11
C ASN A 39 8.09 9.70 0.47
N ARG A 40 8.81 8.75 1.05
CA ARG A 40 10.17 8.93 1.59
C ARG A 40 11.27 8.68 0.57
N VAL A 41 10.94 8.23 -0.63
CA VAL A 41 11.92 8.07 -1.71
C VAL A 41 12.48 9.47 -2.03
N ASP A 42 13.77 9.62 -1.79
CA ASP A 42 14.51 10.81 -2.17
C ASP A 42 14.73 10.81 -3.69
N CYS A 43 13.94 11.60 -4.40
CA CYS A 43 14.05 11.76 -5.86
C CYS A 43 15.36 12.46 -6.30
N THR A 44 16.20 12.86 -5.35
CA THR A 44 17.48 13.55 -5.58
C THR A 44 18.60 12.59 -6.02
N THR A 45 18.45 11.28 -5.80
CA THR A 45 19.42 10.25 -6.22
C THR A 45 19.13 9.70 -7.62
N ALA A 46 18.28 10.36 -8.41
CA ALA A 46 18.07 10.03 -9.81
C ALA A 46 19.41 9.99 -10.57
N PRO A 47 19.65 8.98 -11.42
CA PRO A 47 18.69 7.99 -11.95
C PRO A 47 18.55 6.67 -11.17
N ASP A 48 19.35 6.43 -10.12
CA ASP A 48 19.41 5.15 -9.38
C ASP A 48 18.47 5.19 -8.16
N ILE A 49 17.19 5.43 -8.40
CA ILE A 49 16.18 5.50 -7.32
C ILE A 49 15.64 4.09 -7.06
N PRO A 50 15.82 3.52 -5.85
CA PRO A 50 15.22 2.25 -5.48
C PRO A 50 13.73 2.44 -5.21
N TRP A 51 12.92 2.34 -6.27
CA TRP A 51 11.47 2.32 -6.14
C TRP A 51 11.03 1.06 -5.37
N PRO A 52 10.19 1.18 -4.33
CA PRO A 52 9.63 0.00 -3.69
C PRO A 52 8.73 -0.75 -4.69
N GLU A 53 8.54 -2.05 -4.49
CA GLU A 53 7.65 -2.87 -5.31
C GLU A 53 6.20 -2.80 -4.83
N GLN A 54 5.26 -2.79 -5.78
CA GLN A 54 3.84 -2.80 -5.45
C GLN A 54 3.46 -4.15 -4.83
N PRO A 55 2.85 -4.17 -3.62
CA PRO A 55 2.32 -5.40 -3.05
C PRO A 55 1.17 -5.96 -3.92
N LYS A 56 1.03 -7.29 -3.99
CA LYS A 56 0.06 -8.00 -4.84
C LYS A 56 -1.30 -8.22 -4.17
#